data_AF-A0A354SM94-F1
#
_entry.id   AF-A0A354SM94-F1
#
_cell.length_a   1.000
_cell.length_b   1.000
_cell.length_c   1.000
_cell.angle_alpha   90.00
_cell.angle_beta   90.00
_cell.angle_gamma   90.00
#
_symmetry.space_group_name_H-M   'P 1'
#
loop_
_entity.id
_entity.type
_entity.pdbx_description
1 polymer ?
#
loop_
_entity_poly.entity_id
_entity_poly.type
_entity_poly.pdbx_seq_one_letter_code
_entity_poly.pdbx_strand_id
1 'polypeptide(L)' 'MKTIALRFNEKNKMAQKTIEYVLSLGIFTEVEPNSVAKNRTLKAIRDMKKGKDVIHCHSFKEYIDAVSE' A
#
# COMPACT_ATOMS: atom_id res chain seq x y z
N MET A 1 -18.41 6.01 5.59
CA MET A 1 -17.82 4.76 6.11
C MET A 1 -16.35 5.06 6.40
N LYS A 2 -15.85 4.85 7.63
CA LYS A 2 -14.44 5.13 7.98
C LYS A 2 -13.63 3.85 7.84
N THR A 3 -12.64 3.85 6.95
CA THR A 3 -11.72 2.71 6.76
C THR A 3 -10.59 2.77 7.78
N ILE A 4 -10.42 1.71 8.57
CA ILE A 4 -9.31 1.57 9.53
C ILE A 4 -8.29 0.61 8.91
N ALA A 5 -7.08 1.11 8.62
CA ALA A 5 -6.01 0.30 8.07
C ALA A 5 -5.10 -0.25 9.20
N LEU A 6 -5.05 -1.58 9.33
CA LEU A 6 -4.15 -2.27 10.26
C LEU A 6 -2.88 -2.69 9.53
N ARG A 7 -1.71 -2.24 9.99
CA ARG A 7 -0.41 -2.61 9.42
C ARG A 7 0.35 -3.48 10.41
N PHE A 8 0.95 -4.56 9.91
CA PHE A 8 1.80 -5.43 10.71
C PHE A 8 3.04 -5.89 9.93
N ASN A 9 4.04 -6.35 10.68
CA ASN A 9 5.21 -6.99 10.13
C ASN A 9 4.90 -8.46 9.83
N GLU A 10 5.00 -8.85 8.56
CA GLU A 10 4.73 -10.22 8.09
C GLU A 10 5.62 -11.29 8.76
N LYS A 11 6.78 -10.91 9.31
CA LYS A 11 7.65 -11.83 10.05
C LYS A 11 7.17 -12.11 11.49
N ASN A 12 6.23 -11.31 12.00
CA ASN A 12 5.69 -11.46 13.35
C ASN A 12 4.45 -12.37 13.35
N LYS A 13 4.66 -13.65 13.65
CA LYS A 13 3.61 -14.69 13.68
C LYS A 13 2.48 -14.38 14.68
N MET A 14 2.77 -13.70 15.78
CA MET A 14 1.75 -13.34 16.77
C MET A 14 0.83 -12.25 16.22
N ALA A 15 1.40 -11.20 15.62
CA ALA A 15 0.64 -10.14 14.98
C ALA A 15 -0.27 -10.66 13.85
N GLN A 16 0.23 -11.62 13.06
CA GLN A 16 -0.54 -12.28 12.02
C GLN A 16 -1.77 -13.01 12.58
N LYS A 17 -1.60 -13.85 13.61
CA LYS A 17 -2.70 -14.58 14.27
C LYS A 17 -3.74 -13.64 14.89
N THR A 18 -3.29 -12.53 15.49
CA THR A 18 -4.20 -11.53 16.06
C THR A 18 -5.06 -10.87 14.98
N ILE A 19 -4.46 -10.57 13.82
CA ILE A 19 -5.20 -10.00 12.69
C ILE A 19 -6.18 -11.02 12.10
N GLU A 20 -5.78 -12.28 11.93
CA GLU A 20 -6.67 -13.36 11.49
C GLU A 20 -7.87 -13.53 12.43
N TYR A 21 -7.65 -13.46 13.74
CA TYR A 21 -8.72 -13.49 14.74
C TYR A 21 -9.65 -12.26 14.64
N VAL A 22 -9.09 -11.05 14.51
CA VAL A 22 -9.89 -9.83 14.38
C VAL A 22 -10.73 -9.83 13.09
N LEU A 23 -10.21 -10.42 12.01
CA LEU A 23 -10.96 -10.61 10.76
C LEU A 23 -12.07 -11.65 10.88
N SER A 24 -11.85 -12.75 11.63
CA SER A 24 -12.88 -13.77 11.83
C SER A 24 -14.09 -13.26 12.62
N LEU A 25 -13.93 -12.17 13.39
CA LEU A 25 -15.03 -11.46 14.05
C LEU A 25 -15.92 -10.68 13.07
N GLY A 26 -15.54 -10.54 11.80
CA GLY A 26 -16.34 -9.87 10.76
C GLY A 26 -16.42 -8.35 10.91
N ILE A 27 -15.64 -7.77 11.82
CA ILE A 27 -15.64 -6.32 12.10
C ILE A 27 -14.84 -5.54 11.03
N PHE A 28 -13.88 -6.20 10.40
CA PHE A 28 -12.99 -5.62 9.39
C PHE A 28 -12.97 -6.51 8.15
N THR A 29 -13.07 -5.90 6.97
CA THR A 29 -13.24 -6.61 5.69
C THR A 29 -11.98 -6.67 4.84
N GLU A 30 -11.00 -5.79 5.06
CA GLU A 30 -9.80 -5.73 4.21
C GLU A 30 -8.52 -5.60 5.03
N VAL A 31 -7.64 -6.59 4.86
CA VAL A 31 -6.23 -6.50 5.22
C VAL A 31 -5.48 -6.48 3.91
N GLU A 32 -4.94 -5.33 3.51
CA GLU A 32 -3.94 -5.32 2.45
C GLU A 32 -2.63 -5.89 3.03
N PRO A 33 -2.16 -7.05 2.54
CA PRO A 33 -0.86 -7.57 2.95
C PRO A 33 0.21 -6.56 2.54
N ASN A 34 1.22 -6.35 3.40
CA ASN A 34 2.33 -5.45 3.10
C ASN A 34 3.05 -5.84 1.79
N SER A 35 3.04 -7.12 1.44
CA SER A 35 3.52 -7.67 0.18
C SER A 35 2.80 -7.12 -1.06
N VAL A 36 1.50 -6.76 -0.97
CA VAL A 36 0.76 -6.13 -2.08
C VAL A 36 1.22 -4.70 -2.30
N ALA A 37 1.38 -3.93 -1.22
CA ALA A 37 1.95 -2.58 -1.28
C ALA A 37 3.38 -2.61 -1.85
N LYS A 38 4.21 -3.56 -1.40
CA LYS A 38 5.56 -3.78 -1.92
C LYS A 38 5.57 -4.11 -3.42
N ASN A 39 4.64 -4.95 -3.89
CA ASN A 39 4.56 -5.32 -5.30
C ASN A 39 4.10 -4.15 -6.18
N ARG A 40 3.17 -3.31 -5.70
CA ARG A 40 2.78 -2.06 -6.40
C ARG A 40 3.97 -1.11 -6.53
N THR A 41 4.72 -0.90 -5.46
CA THR A 41 5.92 -0.04 -5.49
C THR A 41 7.00 -0.60 -6.41
N LEU A 42 7.26 -1.91 -6.37
CA LEU A 42 8.24 -2.55 -7.27
C LEU A 42 7.81 -2.51 -8.74
N LYS A 43 6.50 -2.57 -9.01
CA LYS A 43 5.95 -2.39 -10.37
C LYS A 43 6.17 -0.96 -10.84
N ALA A 44 5.83 0.05 -10.02
CA ALA A 44 6.05 1.46 -10.35
C ALA A 44 7.53 1.78 -10.64
N ILE A 45 8.47 1.24 -9.84
CA ILE A 45 9.92 1.38 -10.08
C ILE A 45 10.34 0.72 -11.41
N ARG A 46 9.77 -0.43 -11.77
CA ARG A 46 10.06 -1.11 -13.04
C ARG A 46 9.49 -0.35 -14.24
N ASP A 47 8.29 0.19 -14.11
CA ASP A 47 7.63 0.97 -15.17
C ASP A 47 8.38 2.29 -15.40
N MET A 48 8.86 2.94 -14.33
CA MET A 48 9.81 4.08 -14.39
C MET A 48 11.09 3.72 -15.15
N LYS A 49 11.73 2.59 -14.83
CA LYS A 49 12.95 2.14 -15.53
C LYS A 49 12.73 1.81 -17.01
N LYS A 50 11.50 1.49 -17.41
CA LYS A 50 11.12 1.17 -18.79
C LYS A 50 10.63 2.39 -19.58
N GLY A 51 10.60 3.57 -18.96
CA GLY A 51 10.21 4.82 -19.62
C GLY A 51 8.73 4.88 -20.04
N LYS A 52 7.85 4.09 -19.41
CA LYS A 52 6.41 4.15 -19.66
C LYS A 52 5.73 5.03 -18.63
N ASP A 53 5.17 6.16 -19.08
CA ASP A 53 4.22 7.02 -18.35
C ASP A 53 4.56 7.29 -16.88
N VAL A 54 5.79 7.74 -16.59
CA VAL A 54 6.15 8.22 -15.25
C VAL A 54 6.50 9.69 -15.30
N ILE A 55 5.69 10.50 -14.61
CA ILE A 55 5.98 11.90 -14.33
C ILE A 55 6.95 11.91 -13.14
N HIS A 56 8.21 12.24 -13.40
CA HIS A 56 9.20 12.37 -12.34
C HIS A 56 9.00 13.72 -11.64
N CYS A 57 8.54 13.69 -10.40
CA CYS A 57 8.42 14.89 -9.57
C CYS A 57 9.69 15.01 -8.71
N HIS A 58 10.34 16.17 -8.76
CA HIS A 58 11.51 16.50 -7.93
C HIS A 58 11.11 17.18 -6.62
N SER A 59 9.86 17.66 -6.52
CA SER A 59 9.32 18.29 -5.33
C SER A 59 7.90 17.82 -5.02
N PHE A 60 7.50 17.99 -3.75
CA PHE A 60 6.12 17.70 -3.34
C PHE A 60 5.10 18.61 -4.02
N LYS A 61 5.49 19.84 -4.38
CA LYS A 61 4.64 20.78 -5.10
C LYS A 61 4.34 20.26 -6.51
N GLU A 62 5.37 19.82 -7.23
CA GLU A 62 5.22 19.19 -8.56
C GLU A 62 4.31 17.97 -8.53
N TYR A 63 4.36 17.18 -7.45
CA TYR A 63 3.45 16.06 -7.26
C TYR A 63 1.98 16.51 -7.14
N ILE A 64 1.71 17.53 -6.33
CA ILE A 64 0.35 18.04 -6.14
C ILE A 64 -0.20 18.59 -7.46
N ASP A 65 0.61 19.35 -8.20
CA ASP A 65 0.23 19.91 -9.48
C ASP A 65 -0.07 18.80 -10.52
N ALA A 66 0.75 17.74 -10.57
CA ALA A 66 0.59 16.63 -11.53
C ALA A 66 -0.61 15.70 -11.26
N VAL A 67 -1.17 15.70 -10.04
CA VAL A 67 -2.32 14.86 -9.65
C VAL A 67 -3.64 15.66 -9.62
N SER A 68 -3.57 16.98 -9.80
CA SER A 68 -4.74 17.87 -9.73
C SER A 68 -5.37 18.18 -11.10
N GLU A 69 -4.80 17.70 -12.21
CA GLU A 69 -5.42 17.65 -13.55
C GLU A 69 -6.31 16.39 -13.71
#